data_AF-A0AAU6T3P6-F1
#
_entry.id   AF-A0AAU6T3P6-F1
#
_cell.length_a   1.000
_cell.length_b   1.000
_cell.length_c   1.000
_cell.angle_alpha   90.00
_cell.angle_beta   90.00
_cell.angle_gamma   90.00
#
_symmetry.space_group_name_H-M   'P 1'
#
loop_
_entity.id
_entity.type
_entity.pdbx_description
1 polymer ?
#
loop_
_entity_poly.entity_id
_entity_poly.type
_entity_poly.pdbx_seq_one_letter_code
_entity_poly.pdbx_strand_id
1 'polypeptide(L)'
;MVSKFHNMVVGIGLLLLPLASQAQTVRPQVVPESRINVRFYDVNATSPDQLASAIVQSAPRVNGKVVLGKASYQVDWQLETEQLPGRCQLTQVTVLTQATVLLPRWSQSRNSTGSARDDWARVLSSMFEYESRFKEMVQRGSSLVGGAIAALPSHGDCQALRYAAWAAGSKEMEKIRERIDAFQEQTGYGERFGVRWPN
;
A
#
# COMPACT_ATOMS: atom_id res chain seq x y z
N MET A 1 54.63 -11.13 -36.21
CA MET A 1 55.45 -12.18 -35.59
C MET A 1 54.59 -13.42 -35.44
N VAL A 2 54.99 -14.50 -36.12
CA VAL A 2 54.22 -15.75 -36.24
C VAL A 2 54.60 -16.64 -35.06
N SER A 3 53.61 -17.03 -34.24
CA SER A 3 53.80 -18.03 -33.19
C SER A 3 53.27 -19.38 -33.65
N LYS A 4 54.12 -20.39 -33.51
CA LYS A 4 53.99 -21.76 -34.02
C LYS A 4 53.01 -22.58 -33.18
N PHE A 5 52.15 -23.34 -33.85
CA PHE A 5 51.41 -24.46 -33.27
C PHE A 5 52.37 -25.59 -32.90
N HIS A 6 52.23 -26.10 -31.68
CA HIS A 6 52.68 -27.45 -31.31
C HIS A 6 51.44 -28.28 -30.98
N ASN A 7 51.27 -29.38 -31.69
CA ASN A 7 50.32 -30.43 -31.35
C ASN A 7 50.72 -31.02 -29.98
N MET A 8 49.83 -30.90 -29.01
CA MET A 8 49.87 -31.72 -27.80
C MET A 8 48.62 -32.60 -27.80
N VAL A 9 48.84 -33.90 -27.98
CA VAL A 9 47.86 -34.94 -27.69
C VAL A 9 47.64 -34.93 -26.18
N VAL A 10 46.42 -34.64 -25.74
CA VAL A 10 45.99 -34.86 -24.35
C VAL A 10 44.78 -35.78 -24.41
N GLY A 11 44.90 -36.91 -23.73
CA GLY A 11 43.92 -37.99 -23.73
C GLY A 11 42.53 -37.51 -23.30
N ILE A 12 41.52 -38.21 -23.83
CA ILE A 12 40.13 -38.10 -23.40
C ILE A 12 40.06 -38.68 -21.97
N GLY A 13 40.38 -37.85 -20.98
CA GLY A 13 39.91 -38.05 -19.63
C GLY A 13 38.44 -37.67 -19.60
N LEU A 14 37.55 -38.64 -19.43
CA LEU A 14 36.17 -38.37 -19.03
C LEU A 14 36.23 -37.68 -17.65
N LEU A 15 36.31 -36.35 -17.65
CA LEU A 15 36.05 -35.54 -16.47
C LEU A 15 34.54 -35.67 -16.18
N LEU A 16 34.20 -36.59 -15.27
CA LEU A 16 32.93 -36.57 -14.56
C LEU A 16 32.88 -35.27 -13.75
N LEU A 17 32.47 -34.18 -14.41
CA LEU A 17 32.08 -32.96 -13.72
C LEU A 17 30.89 -33.34 -12.82
N PRO A 18 30.97 -33.19 -11.49
CA PRO A 18 29.80 -33.35 -10.67
C PRO A 18 28.76 -32.34 -11.18
N LEU A 19 27.62 -32.85 -11.65
CA LEU A 19 26.42 -32.06 -11.83
C LEU A 19 26.07 -31.53 -10.44
N ALA A 20 26.62 -30.36 -10.10
CA ALA A 20 26.14 -29.58 -8.98
C ALA A 20 24.68 -29.31 -9.31
N SER A 21 23.79 -30.06 -8.66
CA SER A 21 22.36 -29.89 -8.76
C SER A 21 22.08 -28.50 -8.18
N GLN A 22 22.04 -27.50 -9.05
CA GLN A 22 21.68 -26.15 -8.65
C GLN A 22 20.23 -26.25 -8.19
N ALA A 23 20.03 -26.34 -6.87
CA ALA A 23 18.72 -26.21 -6.26
C ALA A 23 18.17 -24.87 -6.77
N GLN A 24 17.22 -24.94 -7.69
CA GLN A 24 16.56 -23.76 -8.22
C GLN A 24 15.89 -23.09 -7.02
N THR A 25 16.39 -21.92 -6.64
CA THR A 25 15.74 -21.11 -5.62
C THR A 25 14.44 -20.63 -6.24
N VAL A 26 13.33 -21.32 -5.92
CA VAL A 26 11.99 -20.85 -6.27
C VAL A 26 11.86 -19.49 -5.62
N ARG A 27 11.81 -18.43 -6.44
CA ARG A 27 11.58 -17.09 -5.94
C ARG A 27 10.13 -17.04 -5.46
N PRO A 28 9.87 -16.65 -4.20
CA PRO A 28 8.51 -16.56 -3.73
C PRO A 28 7.71 -15.61 -4.62
N GLN A 29 6.51 -16.02 -5.04
CA GLN A 29 5.60 -15.15 -5.75
C GLN A 29 5.05 -14.08 -4.80
N VAL A 30 4.97 -12.83 -5.25
CA VAL A 30 4.33 -11.75 -4.49
C VAL A 30 3.04 -11.35 -5.19
N VAL A 31 1.92 -11.53 -4.50
CA VAL A 31 0.57 -11.24 -5.02
C VAL A 31 -0.03 -10.08 -4.25
N PRO A 32 -0.07 -8.86 -4.82
CA PRO A 32 -0.78 -7.75 -4.20
C PRO A 32 -2.28 -7.84 -4.49
N GLU A 33 -3.09 -7.73 -3.45
CA GLU A 33 -4.54 -7.59 -3.54
C GLU A 33 -5.01 -6.29 -2.91
N SER A 34 -5.98 -5.63 -3.53
CA SER A 34 -6.55 -4.38 -3.01
C SER A 34 -8.07 -4.41 -3.07
N ARG A 35 -8.72 -3.91 -2.02
CA ARG A 35 -10.16 -3.67 -1.92
C ARG A 35 -10.38 -2.28 -1.33
N ILE A 36 -11.01 -1.38 -2.11
CA ILE A 36 -11.28 0.00 -1.69
C ILE A 36 -12.78 0.21 -1.68
N ASN A 37 -13.31 0.65 -0.54
CA ASN A 37 -14.71 0.97 -0.36
C ASN A 37 -14.88 2.49 -0.19
N VAL A 38 -15.61 3.14 -1.08
CA VAL A 38 -15.96 4.56 -0.95
C VAL A 38 -17.36 4.66 -0.40
N ARG A 39 -17.49 5.33 0.74
CA ARG A 39 -18.74 5.60 1.44
C ARG A 39 -18.98 7.10 1.48
N PHE A 40 -20.25 7.45 1.61
CA PHE A 40 -20.67 8.85 1.73
C PHE A 40 -21.46 9.06 3.01
N TYR A 41 -21.28 10.22 3.63
CA TYR A 41 -22.23 10.75 4.60
C TYR A 41 -22.97 11.91 3.96
N ASP A 42 -24.29 11.94 4.14
CA ASP A 42 -25.12 12.97 3.54
C ASP A 42 -25.09 14.24 4.40
N VAL A 43 -24.96 15.38 3.72
CA VAL A 43 -25.05 16.71 4.31
C VAL A 43 -26.26 17.41 3.69
N ASN A 44 -27.29 17.60 4.51
CA ASN A 44 -28.54 18.21 4.09
C ASN A 44 -28.50 19.72 4.36
N ALA A 45 -28.49 20.52 3.30
CA ALA A 45 -28.48 21.98 3.35
C ALA A 45 -28.94 22.54 2.00
N THR A 46 -29.66 23.67 1.98
CA THR A 46 -30.07 24.31 0.71
C THR A 46 -29.25 25.54 0.36
N SER A 47 -28.39 26.02 1.27
CA SER A 47 -27.51 27.18 1.06
C SER A 47 -26.09 26.93 1.58
N PRO A 48 -25.09 27.74 1.17
CA PRO A 48 -23.71 27.65 1.65
C PRO A 48 -23.57 27.80 3.19
N ASP A 49 -24.32 28.73 3.78
CA ASP A 49 -24.27 28.98 5.22
C ASP A 49 -24.83 27.79 6.02
N GLN A 50 -25.93 27.22 5.54
CA GLN A 50 -26.49 25.99 6.11
C GLN A 50 -25.52 24.81 5.94
N LEU A 51 -24.81 24.75 4.81
CA LEU A 51 -23.87 23.67 4.52
C LEU A 51 -22.73 23.64 5.55
N ALA A 52 -22.18 24.80 5.94
CA ALA A 52 -21.14 24.85 6.96
C ALA A 52 -21.61 24.26 8.31
N SER A 53 -22.81 24.63 8.76
CA SER A 53 -23.39 24.10 10.00
C SER A 53 -23.74 22.61 9.89
N ALA A 54 -24.28 22.18 8.75
CA ALA A 54 -24.62 20.78 8.50
C ALA A 54 -23.36 19.89 8.42
N ILE A 55 -22.24 20.40 7.89
CA ILE A 55 -20.94 19.72 7.93
C ILE A 55 -20.52 19.48 9.38
N VAL A 56 -20.52 20.50 10.24
CA VAL A 56 -20.11 20.36 11.65
C VAL A 56 -20.93 19.30 12.40
N GLN A 57 -22.20 19.12 12.03
CA GLN A 57 -23.09 18.14 12.63
C GLN A 57 -22.82 16.71 12.12
N SER A 58 -22.70 16.52 10.81
CA SER A 58 -22.66 15.19 10.18
C SER A 58 -21.25 14.65 9.93
N ALA A 59 -20.24 15.52 9.88
CA ALA A 59 -18.90 15.13 9.51
C ALA A 59 -18.21 14.24 10.57
N PRO A 60 -17.33 13.33 10.14
CA PRO A 60 -16.55 12.52 11.06
C PRO A 60 -15.64 13.39 11.95
N ARG A 61 -15.31 12.85 13.13
CA ARG A 61 -14.35 13.45 14.05
C ARG A 61 -13.09 12.58 14.14
N VAL A 62 -11.92 13.22 14.09
CA VAL A 62 -10.61 12.61 14.30
C VAL A 62 -9.92 13.40 15.40
N ASN A 63 -9.54 12.73 16.49
CA ASN A 63 -8.95 13.37 17.68
C ASN A 63 -9.76 14.58 18.18
N GLY A 64 -11.10 14.46 18.17
CA GLY A 64 -12.03 15.52 18.58
C GLY A 64 -12.28 16.63 17.55
N LYS A 65 -11.51 16.69 16.46
CA LYS A 65 -11.66 17.70 15.41
C LYS A 65 -12.58 17.22 14.30
N VAL A 66 -13.45 18.11 13.80
CA VAL A 66 -14.27 17.86 12.62
C VAL A 66 -13.39 17.85 11.37
N VAL A 67 -13.55 16.84 10.52
CA VAL A 67 -12.83 16.72 9.24
C VAL A 67 -13.82 16.43 8.11
N LEU A 68 -13.60 17.00 6.93
CA LEU A 68 -14.51 16.83 5.78
C LEU A 68 -14.55 15.39 5.26
N GLY A 69 -13.49 14.62 5.46
CA GLY A 69 -13.43 13.23 5.06
C GLY A 69 -12.41 12.48 5.90
N LYS A 70 -12.44 11.16 5.79
CA LYS A 70 -11.41 10.31 6.37
C LYS A 70 -11.24 9.05 5.54
N ALA A 71 -10.02 8.56 5.47
CA ALA A 71 -9.72 7.22 5.01
C ALA A 71 -9.12 6.38 6.12
N SER A 72 -9.44 5.09 6.12
CA SER A 72 -8.82 4.08 6.97
C SER A 72 -8.22 3.00 6.08
N TYR A 73 -6.97 2.64 6.33
CA TYR A 73 -6.24 1.61 5.59
C TYR A 73 -5.81 0.49 6.52
N GLN A 74 -5.92 -0.74 6.02
CA GLN A 74 -5.45 -1.95 6.68
C GLN A 74 -4.64 -2.74 5.65
N VAL A 75 -3.45 -3.18 6.05
CA VAL A 75 -2.56 -4.00 5.24
C VAL A 75 -2.21 -5.24 6.05
N ASP A 76 -2.53 -6.40 5.49
CA ASP A 76 -2.26 -7.71 6.06
C ASP A 76 -1.53 -8.57 5.02
N TRP A 77 -0.98 -9.71 5.44
CA TRP A 77 -0.37 -10.67 4.53
C TRP A 77 -0.65 -12.11 4.90
N GLN A 78 -0.68 -12.97 3.89
CA GLN A 78 -0.80 -14.41 3.99
C GLN A 78 0.41 -15.08 3.36
N LEU A 79 0.86 -16.18 3.95
CA LEU A 79 2.09 -16.88 3.57
C LEU A 79 1.78 -18.32 3.19
N GLU A 80 2.19 -18.70 1.98
CA GLU A 80 2.30 -20.10 1.59
C GLU A 80 3.74 -20.56 1.82
N THR A 81 3.87 -21.61 2.61
CA THR A 81 5.16 -22.12 3.08
C THR A 81 5.25 -23.60 2.82
N GLU A 82 6.42 -24.06 2.41
CA GLU A 82 6.72 -25.47 2.19
C GLU A 82 7.73 -25.95 3.24
N GLN A 83 7.32 -26.92 4.06
CA GLN A 83 8.21 -27.60 5.00
C GLN A 83 8.89 -28.77 4.29
N LEU A 84 10.21 -28.73 4.26
CA LEU A 84 11.09 -29.80 3.78
C LEU A 84 11.94 -30.32 4.96
N PRO A 85 12.64 -31.47 4.81
CA PRO A 85 13.54 -31.96 5.84
C PRO A 85 14.61 -30.92 6.21
N GLY A 86 14.55 -30.43 7.45
CA GLY A 86 15.52 -29.47 8.00
C GLY A 86 15.44 -28.04 7.44
N ARG A 87 14.44 -27.73 6.60
CA ARG A 87 14.25 -26.37 6.05
C ARG A 87 12.78 -26.07 5.77
N CYS A 88 12.36 -24.84 5.99
CA CYS A 88 11.12 -24.29 5.47
C CYS A 88 11.41 -23.12 4.54
N GLN A 89 10.71 -23.10 3.41
CA GLN A 89 10.82 -22.04 2.42
C GLN A 89 9.47 -21.41 2.15
N LEU A 90 9.52 -20.16 1.68
CA LEU A 90 8.35 -19.39 1.26
C LEU A 90 8.11 -19.63 -0.23
N THR A 91 6.86 -19.91 -0.61
CA THR A 91 6.48 -20.11 -2.03
C THR A 91 5.66 -18.93 -2.55
N GLN A 92 4.81 -18.34 -1.70
CA GLN A 92 4.00 -17.18 -2.06
C GLN A 92 3.74 -16.28 -0.85
N VAL A 93 3.69 -14.97 -1.11
CA VAL A 93 3.20 -13.93 -0.21
C VAL A 93 2.04 -13.23 -0.87
N THR A 94 0.87 -13.29 -0.26
CA THR A 94 -0.28 -12.47 -0.68
C THR A 94 -0.40 -11.29 0.27
N VAL A 95 -0.30 -10.07 -0.25
CA VAL A 95 -0.45 -8.84 0.56
C VAL A 95 -1.82 -8.24 0.28
N LEU A 96 -2.68 -8.21 1.29
CA LEU A 96 -4.05 -7.71 1.19
C LEU A 96 -4.12 -6.28 1.74
N THR A 97 -4.54 -5.35 0.88
CA THR A 97 -4.84 -3.96 1.24
C THR A 97 -6.34 -3.74 1.26
N GLN A 98 -6.87 -3.30 2.39
CA GLN A 98 -8.27 -2.91 2.55
C GLN A 98 -8.35 -1.43 2.92
N ALA A 99 -9.21 -0.69 2.23
CA ALA A 99 -9.41 0.72 2.52
C ALA A 99 -10.90 1.07 2.58
N THR A 100 -11.27 1.94 3.51
CA THR A 100 -12.58 2.63 3.50
C THR A 100 -12.33 4.12 3.48
N VAL A 101 -12.89 4.80 2.47
CA VAL A 101 -12.85 6.26 2.32
C VAL A 101 -14.26 6.80 2.57
N LEU A 102 -14.40 7.74 3.48
CA LEU A 102 -15.67 8.40 3.81
C LEU A 102 -15.62 9.85 3.33
N LEU A 103 -16.49 10.19 2.38
CA LEU A 103 -16.57 11.52 1.76
C LEU A 103 -17.95 12.17 1.99
N PRO A 104 -18.06 13.50 1.97
CA PRO A 104 -19.33 14.19 2.11
C PRO A 104 -20.12 14.13 0.81
N ARG A 105 -21.44 14.09 0.92
CA ARG A 105 -22.36 14.30 -0.19
C ARG A 105 -23.34 15.41 0.14
N TRP A 106 -23.27 16.51 -0.59
CA TRP A 106 -24.26 17.58 -0.47
C TRP A 106 -25.55 17.21 -1.22
N SER A 107 -26.49 16.60 -0.49
CA SER A 107 -27.71 15.97 -1.02
C SER A 107 -28.64 16.96 -1.74
N GLN A 108 -28.71 18.19 -1.25
CA GLN A 108 -29.58 19.27 -1.73
C GLN A 108 -28.84 20.36 -2.51
N SER A 109 -27.61 20.06 -2.99
CA SER A 109 -26.77 21.00 -3.76
C SER A 109 -27.49 21.65 -4.94
N ARG A 110 -28.44 20.94 -5.58
CA ARG A 110 -29.27 21.46 -6.69
C ARG A 110 -30.13 22.68 -6.33
N ASN A 111 -30.46 22.84 -5.04
CA ASN A 111 -31.26 23.97 -4.55
C ASN A 111 -30.40 25.21 -4.24
N SER A 112 -29.07 25.08 -4.32
CA SER A 112 -28.12 26.16 -4.08
C SER A 112 -27.74 26.88 -5.38
N THR A 113 -27.00 27.98 -5.25
CA THR A 113 -26.50 28.79 -6.37
C THR A 113 -25.50 28.01 -7.23
N GLY A 114 -25.33 28.43 -8.49
CA GLY A 114 -24.32 27.85 -9.38
C GLY A 114 -22.91 27.95 -8.81
N SER A 115 -22.53 29.13 -8.32
CA SER A 115 -21.22 29.36 -7.71
C SER A 115 -20.96 28.42 -6.53
N ALA A 116 -21.92 28.24 -5.63
CA ALA A 116 -21.76 27.34 -4.48
C ALA A 116 -21.57 25.87 -4.90
N ARG A 117 -22.26 25.44 -5.97
CA ARG A 117 -22.06 24.09 -6.53
C ARG A 117 -20.67 23.93 -7.13
N ASP A 118 -20.16 24.95 -7.80
CA ASP A 118 -18.82 24.95 -8.37
C ASP A 118 -17.75 24.95 -7.27
N ASP A 119 -17.95 25.72 -6.20
CA ASP A 119 -17.07 25.75 -5.02
C ASP A 119 -17.01 24.37 -4.36
N TRP A 120 -18.17 23.74 -4.17
CA TRP A 120 -18.28 22.39 -3.61
C TRP A 120 -17.59 21.35 -4.50
N ALA A 121 -17.75 21.44 -5.82
CA ALA A 121 -17.08 20.57 -6.77
C ALA A 121 -15.55 20.70 -6.69
N ARG A 122 -15.01 21.92 -6.50
CA ARG A 122 -13.59 22.13 -6.27
C ARG A 122 -13.10 21.48 -4.98
N VAL A 123 -13.84 21.63 -3.88
CA VAL A 123 -13.51 20.95 -2.61
C VAL A 123 -13.51 19.43 -2.76
N LEU A 124 -14.51 18.84 -3.43
CA LEU A 124 -14.54 17.40 -3.69
C LEU A 124 -13.34 16.95 -4.56
N SER A 125 -12.97 17.73 -5.58
CA SER A 125 -11.77 17.44 -6.39
C SER A 125 -10.50 17.46 -5.54
N SER A 126 -10.33 18.46 -4.69
CA SER A 126 -9.23 18.55 -3.73
C SER A 126 -9.18 17.35 -2.78
N MET A 127 -10.34 16.89 -2.30
CA MET A 127 -10.43 15.68 -1.47
C MET A 127 -9.98 14.44 -2.23
N PHE A 128 -10.45 14.24 -3.47
CA PHE A 128 -10.01 13.10 -4.28
C PHE A 128 -8.50 13.13 -4.55
N GLU A 129 -7.94 14.30 -4.82
CA GLU A 129 -6.50 14.44 -5.02
C GLU A 129 -5.73 14.09 -3.74
N TYR A 130 -6.13 14.64 -2.59
CA TYR A 130 -5.51 14.35 -1.29
C TYR A 130 -5.58 12.86 -0.94
N GLU A 131 -6.75 12.23 -1.09
CA GLU A 131 -6.96 10.80 -0.82
C GLU A 131 -6.18 9.89 -1.79
N SER A 132 -5.98 10.33 -3.04
CA SER A 132 -5.19 9.58 -4.02
C SER A 132 -3.73 9.40 -3.59
N ARG A 133 -3.16 10.37 -2.85
CA ARG A 133 -1.79 10.28 -2.35
C ARG A 133 -1.63 9.19 -1.29
N PHE A 134 -2.61 9.04 -0.39
CA PHE A 134 -2.59 7.92 0.57
C PHE A 134 -2.72 6.58 -0.13
N LYS A 135 -3.61 6.47 -1.12
CA LYS A 135 -3.73 5.25 -1.93
C LYS A 135 -2.40 4.87 -2.56
N GLU A 136 -1.70 5.81 -3.20
CA GLU A 136 -0.38 5.56 -3.81
C GLU A 136 0.66 5.12 -2.78
N MET A 137 0.72 5.77 -1.61
CA MET A 137 1.64 5.43 -0.53
C MET A 137 1.38 4.04 0.02
N VAL A 138 0.13 3.69 0.28
CA VAL A 138 -0.25 2.37 0.80
C VAL A 138 -0.01 1.29 -0.24
N GLN A 139 -0.35 1.49 -1.51
CA GLN A 139 -0.08 0.52 -2.57
C GLN A 139 1.41 0.23 -2.73
N ARG A 140 2.24 1.28 -2.75
CA ARG A 140 3.70 1.12 -2.77
C ARG A 140 4.21 0.41 -1.51
N GLY A 141 3.67 0.78 -0.36
CA GLY A 141 3.96 0.17 0.92
C GLY A 141 3.68 -1.34 0.93
N SER A 142 2.50 -1.75 0.45
CA SER A 142 2.12 -3.16 0.33
C SER A 142 3.07 -3.94 -0.58
N SER A 143 3.55 -3.34 -1.68
CA SER A 143 4.59 -3.97 -2.51
C SER A 143 5.92 -4.14 -1.77
N LEU A 144 6.32 -3.15 -0.95
CA LEU A 144 7.54 -3.23 -0.14
C LEU A 144 7.44 -4.29 0.95
N VAL A 145 6.28 -4.41 1.63
CA VAL A 145 5.99 -5.48 2.59
C VAL A 145 6.16 -6.85 1.91
N GLY A 146 5.50 -7.06 0.77
CA GLY A 146 5.59 -8.33 0.04
C GLY A 146 7.00 -8.66 -0.41
N GLY A 147 7.73 -7.67 -0.93
CA GLY A 147 9.13 -7.84 -1.33
C GLY A 147 10.08 -8.14 -0.17
N ALA A 148 9.91 -7.46 0.98
CA ALA A 148 10.73 -7.69 2.16
C ALA A 148 10.52 -9.11 2.73
N ILE A 149 9.28 -9.60 2.74
CA ILE A 149 8.97 -10.96 3.17
C ILE A 149 9.50 -11.99 2.16
N ALA A 150 9.33 -11.75 0.86
CA ALA A 150 9.81 -12.64 -0.19
C ALA A 150 11.35 -12.75 -0.27
N ALA A 151 12.06 -11.76 0.27
CA ALA A 151 13.52 -11.75 0.33
C ALA A 151 14.10 -12.55 1.52
N LEU A 152 13.26 -13.06 2.42
CA LEU A 152 13.74 -13.84 3.56
C LEU A 152 14.39 -15.15 3.10
N PRO A 153 15.52 -15.54 3.72
CA PRO A 153 16.11 -16.85 3.48
C PRO A 153 15.18 -17.96 4.00
N SER A 154 15.41 -19.20 3.58
CA SER A 154 14.78 -20.35 4.23
C SER A 154 15.19 -20.45 5.70
N HIS A 155 14.27 -20.87 6.56
CA HIS A 155 14.52 -21.13 7.99
C HIS A 155 14.54 -22.63 8.26
N GLY A 156 14.91 -23.07 9.47
CA GLY A 156 14.87 -24.50 9.85
C GLY A 156 13.45 -25.08 9.88
N ASP A 157 12.46 -24.26 10.25
CA ASP A 157 11.05 -24.62 10.33
C ASP A 157 10.14 -23.45 9.93
N CYS A 158 8.87 -23.75 9.63
CA CYS A 158 7.93 -22.76 9.16
C CYS A 158 7.42 -21.79 10.24
N GLN A 159 7.54 -22.11 11.53
CA GLN A 159 7.18 -21.16 12.59
C GLN A 159 8.22 -20.05 12.69
N ALA A 160 9.51 -20.40 12.65
CA ALA A 160 10.61 -19.45 12.57
C ALA A 160 10.49 -18.54 11.33
N LEU A 161 10.17 -19.12 10.17
CA LEU A 161 9.92 -18.35 8.93
C LEU A 161 8.74 -17.39 9.08
N ARG A 162 7.62 -17.82 9.67
CA ARG A 162 6.42 -16.98 9.89
C ARG A 162 6.72 -15.81 10.83
N TYR A 163 7.47 -16.04 11.89
CA TYR A 163 7.89 -14.96 12.79
C TYR A 163 8.82 -13.96 12.09
N ALA A 164 9.80 -14.44 11.31
CA ALA A 164 10.68 -13.58 10.52
C ALA A 164 9.89 -12.75 9.49
N ALA A 165 8.92 -13.36 8.81
CA ALA A 165 8.01 -12.67 7.90
C ALA A 165 7.18 -11.61 8.61
N TRP A 166 6.65 -11.90 9.79
CA TRP A 166 5.92 -10.93 10.60
C TRP A 166 6.80 -9.73 10.97
N ALA A 167 8.04 -9.97 11.40
CA ALA A 167 8.98 -8.91 11.76
C ALA A 167 9.36 -8.05 10.54
N ALA A 168 9.64 -8.68 9.39
CA ALA A 168 9.96 -7.99 8.14
C ALA A 168 8.79 -7.12 7.66
N GLY A 169 7.57 -7.68 7.61
CA GLY A 169 6.38 -6.94 7.22
C GLY A 169 6.07 -5.79 8.18
N SER A 170 6.15 -6.02 9.49
CA SER A 170 5.91 -5.00 10.52
C SER A 170 6.88 -3.82 10.42
N LYS A 171 8.15 -4.09 10.09
CA LYS A 171 9.16 -3.04 9.86
C LYS A 171 8.82 -2.15 8.67
N GLU A 172 8.33 -2.72 7.57
CA GLU A 172 7.90 -1.91 6.43
C GLU A 172 6.59 -1.16 6.73
N MET A 173 5.68 -1.75 7.51
CA MET A 173 4.47 -1.07 7.97
C MET A 173 4.77 0.18 8.79
N GLU A 174 5.80 0.15 9.63
CA GLU A 174 6.18 1.33 10.41
C GLU A 174 6.64 2.49 9.52
N LYS A 175 7.47 2.22 8.52
CA LYS A 175 7.89 3.24 7.55
C LYS A 175 6.71 3.83 6.77
N ILE A 176 5.70 3.02 6.47
CA ILE A 176 4.48 3.49 5.80
C ILE A 176 3.71 4.44 6.72
N ARG A 177 3.56 4.11 8.00
CA ARG A 177 2.92 4.98 9.00
C ARG A 177 3.65 6.31 9.13
N GLU A 178 4.96 6.29 9.35
CA GLU A 178 5.79 7.50 9.44
C GLU A 178 5.63 8.40 8.21
N ARG A 179 5.58 7.80 7.01
CA ARG A 179 5.39 8.55 5.76
C ARG A 179 4.00 9.17 5.65
N ILE A 180 2.96 8.44 6.07
CA ILE A 180 1.58 8.93 6.09
C ILE A 180 1.46 10.09 7.06
N ASP A 181 1.98 9.94 8.27
CA ASP A 181 1.93 10.97 9.31
C ASP A 181 2.67 12.24 8.87
N ALA A 182 3.89 12.09 8.34
CA ALA A 182 4.65 13.21 7.80
C ALA A 182 3.90 13.92 6.65
N PHE A 183 3.25 13.17 5.75
CA PHE A 183 2.47 13.77 4.66
C PHE A 183 1.24 14.50 5.19
N GLN A 184 0.55 13.95 6.20
CA GLN A 184 -0.58 14.63 6.85
C GLN A 184 -0.15 15.97 7.47
N GLU A 185 0.94 15.98 8.23
CA GLU A 185 1.47 17.21 8.83
C GLU A 185 1.91 18.23 7.76
N GLN A 186 2.66 17.77 6.74
CA GLN A 186 3.12 18.62 5.64
C GLN A 186 2.00 19.21 4.81
N THR A 187 0.80 18.66 4.83
CA THR A 187 -0.33 19.14 4.03
C THR A 187 -1.35 19.91 4.86
N GLY A 188 -1.12 20.06 6.17
CA GLY A 188 -2.12 20.58 7.08
C GLY A 188 -3.38 19.71 7.06
N TYR A 189 -3.22 18.38 7.03
CA TYR A 189 -4.30 17.42 6.92
C TYR A 189 -5.21 17.63 5.69
N GLY A 190 -4.62 18.07 4.58
CA GLY A 190 -5.32 18.33 3.31
C GLY A 190 -5.71 19.80 3.07
N GLU A 191 -5.56 20.69 4.05
CA GLU A 191 -5.84 22.12 3.87
C GLU A 191 -5.04 22.73 2.72
N ARG A 192 -3.78 22.33 2.52
CA ARG A 192 -2.94 22.80 1.41
C ARG A 192 -3.41 22.32 0.03
N PHE A 193 -4.25 21.27 -0.02
CA PHE A 193 -4.93 20.83 -1.25
C PHE A 193 -6.25 21.58 -1.49
N GLY A 194 -6.70 22.39 -0.53
CA GLY A 194 -8.03 23.02 -0.58
C GLY A 194 -9.14 22.16 0.03
N VAL A 195 -8.79 21.17 0.87
CA VAL A 195 -9.77 20.36 1.62
C VAL A 195 -10.31 21.15 2.81
N ARG A 196 -11.12 22.18 2.52
CA ARG A 196 -11.77 23.03 3.52
C ARG A 196 -13.08 23.58 2.97
N TRP A 197 -14.02 23.87 3.86
CA TRP A 197 -15.27 24.53 3.51
C TRP A 197 -15.61 25.62 4.53
N PRO A 198 -16.02 26.83 4.10
CA PRO A 198 -15.93 27.34 2.73
C PRO A 198 -14.46 27.49 2.28
N ASN A 199 -14.21 27.49 0.97
CA ASN A 199 -12.86 27.51 0.39
C ASN A 199 -12.55 28.84 -0.29
#